data_AF-X0B065-F1
#
_entry.id   AF-X0B065-F1
#
_cell.length_a   1.000
_cell.length_b   1.000
_cell.length_c   1.000
_cell.angle_alpha   90.00
_cell.angle_beta   90.00
_cell.angle_gamma   90.00
#
_symmetry.space_group_name_H-M   'P 1'
#
loop_
_entity.id
_entity.type
_entity.pdbx_description
1 polymer ?
#
loop_
_entity_poly.entity_id
_entity_poly.type
_entity_poly.pdbx_seq_one_letter_code
_entity_poly.pdbx_strand_id
1 'polypeptide(L)'
;MGDLGSRGSSPPLIWTLLDAKPWTGLDEHMGASRSLRQVESWLSSCEAGHEYCLSHSSGPGKYFPTRVIDVDRVEDGTVYLRERSEVETGFLSEEHKAEDLRRGYPVYWTLSHRWGDPELIQQLSQSTENRLRSGMGVSDLSPTFRDACLIVRRMGYRYIWIDSLCIFQDSLSEWQQEAKAMVDVYRHSFCNISAIGASSNPSSIGLFSRRRLPLRLLFPFKVHGQHLDDERGFRVGPWVFFNDSIWTDDVANTPLSTRGWVVQERFLAPQVLHFTENQIYWECLETTVCEADPSGELQILAKDWHLRPPIQTVYKAAGREIARSLSKVLSGQQYITREEETAYLTLWGDLVSIYANCALTNESDRLIAMSAVPFFSLEVKGASTPGGGTSGSPACNPRCLITISPVDGASTQRSDGFPGSCKEYASGQLKGINRSFDGGRLIINGVGGNLVIDFVKNGRDRHASFTNCKEAVYTGAQCSLKQGGCDKLAESG
;
A
#
# COMPACT_ATOMS: atom_id res chain seq x y z
N MET A 1 -14.57 -15.80 59.81
CA MET A 1 -15.71 -16.58 59.28
C MET A 1 -16.88 -15.62 59.13
N GLY A 2 -17.14 -15.20 57.90
CA GLY A 2 -18.21 -14.29 57.52
C GLY A 2 -18.38 -14.44 56.02
N ASP A 3 -19.37 -15.26 55.67
CA ASP A 3 -19.69 -15.80 54.36
C ASP A 3 -20.03 -14.66 53.36
N LEU A 4 -19.09 -14.36 52.45
CA LEU A 4 -19.36 -13.52 51.28
C LEU A 4 -19.60 -14.45 50.10
N GLY A 5 -20.89 -14.65 49.87
CA GLY A 5 -21.47 -15.59 48.91
C GLY A 5 -20.73 -15.66 47.58
N SER A 6 -20.34 -16.90 47.28
CA SER A 6 -20.10 -17.40 45.94
C SER A 6 -21.32 -17.17 45.05
N ARG A 7 -21.42 -15.98 44.44
CA ARG A 7 -22.18 -15.85 43.19
C ARG A 7 -21.28 -16.39 42.09
N GLY A 8 -21.61 -17.58 41.60
CA GLY A 8 -20.97 -18.19 40.44
C GLY A 8 -21.20 -17.36 39.19
N SER A 9 -20.42 -16.30 39.01
CA SER A 9 -20.08 -15.83 37.68
C SER A 9 -19.06 -16.83 37.14
N SER A 10 -19.39 -17.52 36.06
CA SER A 10 -18.39 -18.24 35.27
C SER A 10 -17.17 -17.32 35.10
N PRO A 11 -15.93 -17.82 35.31
CA PRO A 11 -14.76 -17.00 35.08
C PRO A 11 -14.88 -16.35 33.69
N PRO A 12 -14.58 -15.03 33.55
CA PRO A 12 -14.58 -14.38 32.25
C PRO A 12 -13.89 -15.27 31.20
N LEU A 13 -14.46 -15.37 29.99
CA LEU A 13 -14.07 -16.32 28.95
C LEU A 13 -12.54 -16.40 28.76
N ILE A 14 -11.86 -15.27 28.90
CA ILE A 14 -10.40 -15.16 28.80
C ILE A 14 -9.64 -16.01 29.83
N TRP A 15 -10.09 -16.15 31.07
CA TRP A 15 -9.41 -16.99 32.06
C TRP A 15 -9.44 -18.45 31.67
N THR A 16 -10.60 -18.91 31.18
CA THR A 16 -10.77 -20.27 30.66
C THR A 16 -9.91 -20.48 29.41
N LEU A 17 -9.81 -19.48 28.52
CA LEU A 17 -8.98 -19.55 27.31
C LEU A 17 -7.48 -19.58 27.62
N LEU A 18 -7.02 -18.80 28.61
CA LEU A 18 -5.62 -18.78 29.04
C LEU A 18 -5.22 -20.05 29.79
N ASP A 19 -6.13 -20.60 30.60
CA ASP A 19 -5.89 -21.87 31.30
C ASP A 19 -5.95 -23.08 30.32
N ALA A 20 -6.56 -22.93 29.13
CA ALA A 20 -6.69 -23.98 28.10
C ALA A 20 -5.62 -23.97 26.99
N LYS A 21 -4.91 -22.86 26.76
CA LYS A 21 -3.89 -22.74 25.69
C LYS A 21 -2.47 -22.72 26.27
N PRO A 22 -1.75 -23.86 26.34
CA PRO A 22 -0.38 -23.86 26.82
C PRO A 22 0.55 -23.09 25.88
N TRP A 23 1.43 -22.28 26.47
CA TRP A 23 2.50 -21.36 25.98
C TRP A 23 3.54 -21.97 25.01
N THR A 24 3.20 -23.05 24.34
CA THR A 24 4.10 -23.95 23.59
C THR A 24 3.65 -24.09 22.14
N GLY A 25 2.73 -23.21 21.73
CA GLY A 25 2.06 -23.29 20.45
C GLY A 25 2.94 -22.91 19.27
N LEU A 26 4.02 -22.16 19.46
CA LEU A 26 4.81 -21.61 18.36
C LEU A 26 6.18 -22.26 18.29
N ASP A 27 6.66 -22.43 17.06
CA ASP A 27 8.02 -22.88 16.79
C ASP A 27 9.01 -21.73 16.96
N GLU A 28 10.28 -22.04 17.15
CA GLU A 28 11.34 -21.05 17.38
C GLU A 28 11.61 -20.13 16.17
N HIS A 29 11.32 -20.60 14.96
CA HIS A 29 11.50 -19.87 13.71
C HIS A 29 10.20 -19.82 12.90
N MET A 30 9.98 -18.73 12.15
CA MET A 30 8.71 -18.51 11.44
C MET A 30 8.53 -19.36 10.18
N GLY A 31 9.60 -19.99 9.67
CA GLY A 31 9.51 -20.95 8.55
C GLY A 31 9.13 -22.37 8.95
N ALA A 32 8.78 -22.60 10.23
CA ALA A 32 8.45 -23.94 10.70
C ALA A 32 7.08 -24.41 10.17
N SER A 33 6.90 -25.72 10.06
CA SER A 33 5.68 -26.28 9.47
C SER A 33 4.39 -25.87 10.18
N ARG A 34 4.43 -25.58 11.49
CA ARG A 34 3.23 -25.13 12.20
C ARG A 34 2.87 -23.68 11.84
N SER A 35 3.85 -22.79 11.83
CA SER A 35 3.69 -21.40 11.38
C SER A 35 3.15 -21.34 9.96
N LEU A 36 3.69 -22.17 9.05
CA LEU A 36 3.22 -22.23 7.67
C LEU A 36 1.80 -22.83 7.55
N ARG A 37 1.44 -23.85 8.34
CA ARG A 37 0.05 -24.33 8.41
C ARG A 37 -0.91 -23.27 8.94
N GLN A 38 -0.46 -22.41 9.84
CA GLN A 38 -1.28 -21.30 10.34
C GLN A 38 -1.53 -20.28 9.23
N VAL A 39 -0.53 -19.98 8.41
CA VAL A 39 -0.68 -19.13 7.21
C VAL A 39 -1.69 -19.75 6.23
N GLU A 40 -1.56 -21.04 5.92
CA GLU A 40 -2.50 -21.78 5.07
C GLU A 40 -3.94 -21.70 5.61
N SER A 41 -4.13 -21.87 6.92
CA SER A 41 -5.44 -21.74 7.56
C SER A 41 -6.05 -20.34 7.43
N TRP A 42 -5.25 -19.27 7.50
CA TRP A 42 -5.73 -17.90 7.30
C TRP A 42 -6.11 -17.63 5.85
N LEU A 43 -5.30 -18.12 4.91
CA LEU A 43 -5.60 -18.05 3.47
C LEU A 43 -6.94 -18.73 3.17
N SER A 44 -7.09 -20.00 3.57
CA SER A 44 -8.32 -20.76 3.32
C SER A 44 -9.54 -20.14 3.98
N SER A 45 -9.41 -19.62 5.20
CA SER A 45 -10.52 -18.92 5.88
C SER A 45 -10.95 -17.66 5.12
N CYS A 46 -9.98 -16.91 4.61
CA CYS A 46 -10.24 -15.70 3.84
C CYS A 46 -10.92 -16.00 2.50
N GLU A 47 -10.47 -17.02 1.78
CA GLU A 47 -11.05 -17.42 0.50
C GLU A 47 -12.44 -18.06 0.65
N ALA A 48 -12.71 -18.73 1.78
CA ALA A 48 -13.97 -19.42 2.00
C ALA A 48 -15.12 -18.51 2.46
N GLY A 49 -14.83 -17.42 3.18
CA GLY A 49 -15.87 -16.73 3.97
C GLY A 49 -15.86 -15.21 4.00
N HIS A 50 -14.83 -14.54 3.50
CA HIS A 50 -14.74 -13.08 3.63
C HIS A 50 -15.35 -12.35 2.42
N GLU A 51 -16.56 -11.82 2.59
CA GLU A 51 -17.33 -11.09 1.57
C GLU A 51 -16.55 -9.93 0.92
N TYR A 52 -15.87 -9.11 1.71
CA TYR A 52 -15.08 -7.98 1.19
C TYR A 52 -13.85 -8.44 0.42
N CYS A 53 -13.24 -9.58 0.81
CA CYS A 53 -12.08 -10.13 0.10
C CYS A 53 -12.49 -10.76 -1.24
N LEU A 54 -13.62 -11.48 -1.25
CA LEU A 54 -14.19 -12.10 -2.44
C LEU A 54 -14.67 -11.07 -3.45
N SER A 55 -15.37 -10.03 -3.01
CA SER A 55 -15.84 -8.94 -3.88
C SER A 55 -14.67 -8.14 -4.47
N HIS A 56 -13.60 -7.92 -3.72
CA HIS A 56 -12.39 -7.28 -4.26
C HIS A 56 -11.72 -8.15 -5.33
N SER A 57 -11.67 -9.47 -5.14
CA SER A 57 -11.07 -10.43 -6.07
C SER A 57 -11.89 -10.63 -7.35
N SER A 58 -13.20 -10.40 -7.29
CA SER A 58 -14.16 -10.61 -8.39
C SER A 58 -14.30 -9.40 -9.34
N GLY A 59 -13.55 -8.32 -9.12
CA GLY A 59 -13.66 -7.09 -9.88
C GLY A 59 -13.20 -7.22 -11.35
N PRO A 60 -13.86 -6.53 -12.31
CA PRO A 60 -13.38 -6.43 -13.67
C PRO A 60 -12.11 -5.56 -13.73
N GLY A 61 -10.96 -6.17 -13.99
CA GLY A 61 -9.68 -5.47 -14.06
C GLY A 61 -8.55 -6.48 -14.00
N LYS A 62 -8.05 -6.88 -15.16
CA LYS A 62 -7.07 -7.97 -15.32
C LYS A 62 -5.68 -7.38 -15.42
N TYR A 63 -5.13 -6.92 -14.30
CA TYR A 63 -3.72 -6.52 -14.29
C TYR A 63 -2.85 -7.70 -13.88
N PHE A 64 -1.90 -8.03 -14.76
CA PHE A 64 -0.81 -8.93 -14.46
C PHE A 64 0.49 -8.14 -14.69
N PRO A 65 1.53 -8.25 -13.84
CA PRO A 65 2.76 -7.49 -14.01
C PRO A 65 3.45 -7.75 -15.35
N THR A 66 4.33 -6.86 -15.79
CA THR A 66 5.10 -7.07 -17.03
C THR A 66 6.00 -8.30 -16.89
N ARG A 67 6.58 -8.50 -15.70
CA ARG A 67 7.44 -9.64 -15.36
C ARG A 67 7.11 -10.20 -14.00
N VAL A 68 7.35 -11.47 -13.80
CA VAL A 68 7.23 -12.16 -12.50
C VAL A 68 8.36 -13.16 -12.32
N ILE A 69 8.62 -13.55 -11.08
CA ILE A 69 9.47 -14.68 -10.74
C ILE A 69 8.60 -15.93 -10.65
N ASP A 70 8.92 -16.92 -11.47
CA ASP A 70 8.37 -18.26 -11.48
C ASP A 70 9.13 -19.14 -10.48
N VAL A 71 8.42 -19.57 -9.44
CA VAL A 71 8.94 -20.34 -8.31
C VAL A 71 8.59 -21.83 -8.39
N ASP A 72 8.10 -22.33 -9.54
CA ASP A 72 7.71 -23.74 -9.67
C ASP A 72 8.85 -24.72 -9.33
N ARG A 73 10.09 -24.34 -9.68
CA ARG A 73 11.31 -25.13 -9.47
C ARG A 73 12.15 -24.65 -8.27
N VAL A 74 11.58 -23.85 -7.37
CA VAL A 74 12.32 -23.29 -6.22
C VAL A 74 12.82 -24.39 -5.28
N GLU A 75 12.05 -25.47 -5.12
CA GLU A 75 12.45 -26.63 -4.30
C GLU A 75 13.60 -27.44 -4.94
N ASP A 76 13.70 -27.40 -6.27
CA ASP A 76 14.84 -27.94 -7.03
C ASP A 76 16.05 -26.99 -7.03
N GLY A 77 15.93 -25.83 -6.37
CA GLY A 77 17.02 -24.87 -6.20
C GLY A 77 17.13 -23.81 -7.29
N THR A 78 16.11 -23.62 -8.14
CA THR A 78 16.13 -22.60 -9.21
C THR A 78 14.86 -21.76 -9.29
N VAL A 79 15.00 -20.50 -9.67
CA VAL A 79 13.88 -19.60 -10.01
C VAL A 79 14.11 -18.96 -11.37
N TYR A 80 13.01 -18.55 -12.03
CA TYR A 80 13.06 -17.99 -13.37
C TYR A 80 12.34 -16.66 -13.45
N LEU A 81 12.96 -15.66 -14.08
CA LEU A 81 12.24 -14.47 -14.53
C LEU A 81 11.42 -14.82 -15.77
N ARG A 82 10.13 -14.49 -15.73
CA ARG A 82 9.19 -14.67 -16.84
C ARG A 82 8.61 -13.34 -17.26
N GLU A 83 8.54 -13.13 -18.56
CA GLU A 83 7.70 -12.07 -19.13
C GLU A 83 6.24 -12.47 -19.07
N ARG A 84 5.35 -11.48 -19.05
CA ARG A 84 3.90 -11.66 -19.12
C ARG A 84 3.48 -12.58 -20.27
N SER A 85 4.14 -12.48 -21.43
CA SER A 85 3.86 -13.30 -22.61
C SER A 85 4.31 -14.76 -22.49
N GLU A 86 5.18 -15.07 -21.54
CA GLU A 86 5.74 -16.41 -21.29
C GLU A 86 4.97 -17.16 -20.19
N VAL A 87 4.14 -16.45 -19.43
CA VAL A 87 3.35 -17.04 -18.35
C VAL A 87 2.27 -17.93 -18.94
N GLU A 88 2.34 -19.21 -18.58
CA GLU A 88 1.31 -20.18 -18.94
C GLU A 88 -0.01 -19.73 -18.29
N THR A 89 -1.01 -19.45 -19.13
CA THR A 89 -2.40 -19.24 -18.71
C THR A 89 -3.12 -20.58 -18.45
N GLY A 90 -2.36 -21.68 -18.40
CA GLY A 90 -2.83 -23.01 -18.06
C GLY A 90 -3.14 -23.13 -16.57
N PHE A 91 -4.25 -23.79 -16.28
CA PHE A 91 -4.82 -23.92 -14.94
C PHE A 91 -3.87 -24.71 -14.02
N LEU A 92 -3.64 -24.21 -12.80
CA LEU A 92 -2.85 -24.92 -11.79
C LEU A 92 -3.52 -26.26 -11.41
N SER A 93 -4.84 -26.35 -11.53
CA SER A 93 -5.63 -27.58 -11.38
C SER A 93 -7.00 -27.47 -12.09
N GLU A 94 -7.67 -28.60 -12.34
CA GLU A 94 -9.05 -28.59 -12.88
C GLU A 94 -10.06 -27.92 -11.93
N GLU A 95 -9.75 -27.87 -10.63
CA GLU A 95 -10.59 -27.25 -9.59
C GLU A 95 -10.60 -25.71 -9.72
N HIS A 96 -9.47 -25.10 -10.12
CA HIS A 96 -9.35 -23.65 -10.29
C HIS A 96 -9.68 -23.16 -11.70
N LYS A 97 -9.90 -24.07 -12.64
CA LYS A 97 -10.08 -23.80 -14.07
C LYS A 97 -11.14 -22.76 -14.40
N ALA A 98 -12.31 -22.82 -13.75
CA ALA A 98 -13.38 -21.86 -14.02
C ALA A 98 -13.05 -20.44 -13.53
N GLU A 99 -12.32 -20.32 -12.42
CA GLU A 99 -11.89 -19.03 -11.86
C GLU A 99 -10.71 -18.45 -12.63
N ASP A 100 -9.71 -19.28 -12.91
CA ASP A 100 -8.54 -18.92 -13.72
C ASP A 100 -8.92 -18.53 -15.16
N LEU A 101 -9.90 -19.22 -15.78
CA LEU A 101 -10.48 -18.83 -17.09
C LEU A 101 -11.11 -17.43 -17.04
N ARG A 102 -11.78 -17.09 -15.92
CA ARG A 102 -12.36 -15.75 -15.72
C ARG A 102 -11.27 -14.70 -15.55
N ARG A 103 -10.19 -15.02 -14.82
CA ARG A 103 -9.07 -14.10 -14.53
C ARG A 103 -8.18 -13.83 -15.75
N GLY A 104 -7.99 -14.81 -16.64
CA GLY A 104 -7.19 -14.67 -17.86
C GLY A 104 -5.66 -14.70 -17.65
N TYR A 105 -5.21 -14.47 -16.41
CA TYR A 105 -3.84 -14.70 -15.94
C TYR A 105 -3.88 -15.45 -14.60
N PRO A 106 -2.82 -16.22 -14.27
CA PRO A 106 -2.71 -16.87 -12.96
C PRO A 106 -2.53 -15.83 -11.84
N VAL A 107 -2.87 -16.25 -10.63
CA VAL A 107 -2.56 -15.52 -9.39
C VAL A 107 -1.06 -15.32 -9.21
N TYR A 108 -0.70 -14.16 -8.64
CA TYR A 108 0.66 -13.86 -8.25
C TYR A 108 0.68 -13.19 -6.87
N TRP A 109 1.79 -13.38 -6.18
CA TRP A 109 2.08 -12.74 -4.90
C TRP A 109 2.98 -11.52 -5.10
N THR A 110 3.07 -10.64 -4.12
CA THR A 110 4.01 -9.52 -4.12
C THR A 110 4.89 -9.53 -2.87
N LEU A 111 6.01 -8.82 -2.90
CA LEU A 111 6.92 -8.69 -1.75
C LEU A 111 7.27 -7.23 -1.46
N SER A 112 6.74 -6.73 -0.34
CA SER A 112 7.23 -5.53 0.34
C SER A 112 8.49 -5.83 1.13
N HIS A 113 9.61 -5.21 0.75
CA HIS A 113 10.89 -5.38 1.45
C HIS A 113 11.73 -4.10 1.44
N ARG A 114 12.71 -4.03 2.35
CA ARG A 114 13.69 -2.96 2.30
C ARG A 114 14.79 -3.34 1.31
N TRP A 115 15.01 -2.46 0.35
CA TRP A 115 16.17 -2.55 -0.53
C TRP A 115 17.45 -2.54 0.31
N GLY A 116 18.35 -3.48 0.06
CA GLY A 116 19.69 -3.49 0.63
C GLY A 116 20.73 -3.00 -0.36
N ASP A 117 21.98 -3.32 -0.09
CA ASP A 117 23.09 -2.97 -0.96
C ASP A 117 22.98 -3.72 -2.31
N PRO A 118 22.91 -3.01 -3.45
CA PRO A 118 22.89 -3.62 -4.78
C PRO A 118 24.10 -4.52 -5.08
N GLU A 119 25.23 -4.33 -4.40
CA GLU A 119 26.40 -5.21 -4.54
C GLU A 119 26.21 -6.56 -3.84
N LEU A 120 25.32 -6.62 -2.85
CA LEU A 120 25.08 -7.81 -2.02
C LEU A 120 23.75 -8.50 -2.34
N ILE A 121 22.80 -7.79 -2.92
CA ILE A 121 21.45 -8.26 -3.18
C ILE A 121 21.19 -8.23 -4.67
N GLN A 122 20.79 -9.37 -5.22
CA GLN A 122 20.50 -9.47 -6.65
C GLN A 122 19.39 -8.52 -7.06
N GLN A 123 19.62 -7.85 -8.17
CA GLN A 123 18.66 -6.97 -8.83
C GLN A 123 18.62 -7.30 -10.31
N LEU A 124 17.48 -7.01 -10.94
CA LEU A 124 17.36 -7.12 -12.38
C LEU A 124 18.03 -5.92 -13.05
N SER A 125 18.99 -6.22 -13.89
CA SER A 125 19.70 -5.30 -14.77
C SER A 125 19.97 -6.00 -16.10
N GLN A 126 20.47 -5.25 -17.10
CA GLN A 126 20.87 -5.85 -18.37
C GLN A 126 21.93 -6.96 -18.19
N SER A 127 22.78 -6.85 -17.17
CA SER A 127 23.84 -7.84 -16.90
C SER A 127 23.34 -9.09 -16.18
N THR A 128 22.25 -9.01 -15.41
CA THR A 128 21.71 -10.14 -14.64
C THR A 128 20.52 -10.82 -15.31
N GLU A 129 19.87 -10.17 -16.30
CA GLU A 129 18.67 -10.67 -16.98
C GLU A 129 18.83 -12.10 -17.49
N ASN A 130 19.88 -12.37 -18.28
CA ASN A 130 20.09 -13.69 -18.87
C ASN A 130 20.19 -14.80 -17.82
N ARG A 131 20.83 -14.50 -16.68
CA ARG A 131 20.95 -15.46 -15.56
C ARG A 131 19.60 -15.68 -14.89
N LEU A 132 18.81 -14.63 -14.69
CA LEU A 132 17.45 -14.74 -14.15
C LEU A 132 16.51 -15.51 -15.09
N ARG A 133 16.59 -15.31 -16.41
CA ARG A 133 15.76 -16.00 -17.40
C ARG A 133 16.16 -17.46 -17.62
N SER A 134 17.46 -17.77 -17.59
CA SER A 134 17.97 -19.13 -17.81
C SER A 134 17.90 -20.02 -16.55
N GLY A 135 17.57 -19.42 -15.40
CA GLY A 135 17.47 -20.11 -14.12
C GLY A 135 18.54 -19.60 -13.15
N MET A 136 18.13 -18.79 -12.19
CA MET A 136 18.99 -18.33 -11.10
C MET A 136 18.95 -19.32 -9.95
N GLY A 137 20.12 -19.64 -9.39
CA GLY A 137 20.21 -20.46 -8.19
C GLY A 137 19.51 -19.79 -7.02
N VAL A 138 18.67 -20.52 -6.30
CA VAL A 138 17.99 -20.03 -5.09
C VAL A 138 19.00 -19.64 -4.00
N SER A 139 20.19 -20.26 -4.01
CA SER A 139 21.32 -19.89 -3.15
C SER A 139 21.94 -18.52 -3.47
N ASP A 140 21.74 -18.01 -4.69
CA ASP A 140 22.27 -16.71 -5.13
C ASP A 140 21.34 -15.55 -4.76
N LEU A 141 20.11 -15.86 -4.33
CA LEU A 141 19.15 -14.89 -3.84
C LEU A 141 19.48 -14.46 -2.41
N SER A 142 19.08 -13.24 -2.06
CA SER A 142 19.10 -12.81 -0.66
C SER A 142 18.21 -13.73 0.19
N PRO A 143 18.49 -13.87 1.50
CA PRO A 143 17.65 -14.67 2.40
C PRO A 143 16.18 -14.28 2.35
N THR A 144 15.87 -12.99 2.20
CA THR A 144 14.49 -12.49 2.08
C THR A 144 13.82 -13.00 0.80
N PHE A 145 14.48 -12.90 -0.36
CA PHE A 145 13.91 -13.33 -1.64
C PHE A 145 13.75 -14.84 -1.71
N ARG A 146 14.74 -15.58 -1.22
CA ARG A 146 14.66 -17.04 -1.12
C ARG A 146 13.45 -17.46 -0.30
N ASP A 147 13.33 -16.95 0.92
CA ASP A 147 12.25 -17.36 1.83
C ASP A 147 10.88 -16.95 1.26
N ALA A 148 10.79 -15.79 0.59
CA ALA A 148 9.58 -15.35 -0.12
C ALA A 148 9.19 -16.30 -1.26
N CYS A 149 10.15 -16.73 -2.08
CA CYS A 149 9.88 -17.70 -3.16
C CYS A 149 9.45 -19.06 -2.59
N LEU A 150 10.09 -19.52 -1.52
CA LEU A 150 9.77 -20.78 -0.86
C LEU A 150 8.36 -20.78 -0.26
N ILE A 151 7.94 -19.72 0.44
CA ILE A 151 6.58 -19.68 1.01
C ILE A 151 5.52 -19.64 -0.08
N VAL A 152 5.71 -18.88 -1.16
CA VAL A 152 4.76 -18.83 -2.28
C VAL A 152 4.56 -20.22 -2.85
N ARG A 153 5.66 -20.96 -3.09
CA ARG A 153 5.56 -22.34 -3.56
C ARG A 153 4.88 -23.25 -2.54
N ARG A 154 5.23 -23.11 -1.26
CA ARG A 154 4.70 -23.95 -0.18
C ARG A 154 3.20 -23.78 0.03
N MET A 155 2.66 -22.60 -0.28
CA MET A 155 1.22 -22.30 -0.25
C MET A 155 0.49 -22.72 -1.54
N GLY A 156 1.18 -23.35 -2.50
CA GLY A 156 0.56 -23.86 -3.73
C GLY A 156 0.50 -22.86 -4.89
N TYR A 157 1.25 -21.75 -4.81
CA TYR A 157 1.28 -20.72 -5.84
C TYR A 157 2.62 -20.71 -6.60
N ARG A 158 2.63 -20.12 -7.79
CA ARG A 158 3.76 -20.20 -8.73
C ARG A 158 4.46 -18.87 -9.00
N TYR A 159 3.77 -17.75 -8.90
CA TYR A 159 4.32 -16.47 -9.34
C TYR A 159 4.42 -15.48 -8.19
N ILE A 160 5.57 -14.81 -8.09
CA ILE A 160 5.79 -13.70 -7.18
C ILE A 160 6.41 -12.53 -7.93
N TRP A 161 5.93 -11.33 -7.64
CA TRP A 161 6.50 -10.09 -8.12
C TRP A 161 7.34 -9.45 -7.01
N ILE A 162 8.59 -9.12 -7.35
CA ILE A 162 9.53 -8.46 -6.46
C ILE A 162 10.11 -7.29 -7.25
N ASP A 163 9.84 -6.06 -6.84
CA ASP A 163 10.21 -4.83 -7.58
C ASP A 163 11.66 -4.84 -8.08
N SER A 164 12.60 -5.23 -7.20
CA SER A 164 14.03 -5.29 -7.49
C SER A 164 14.42 -6.41 -8.47
N LEU A 165 13.62 -7.46 -8.63
CA LEU A 165 13.85 -8.56 -9.58
C LEU A 165 12.94 -8.52 -10.81
N CYS A 166 11.91 -7.67 -10.82
CA CYS A 166 10.93 -7.59 -11.89
C CYS A 166 10.92 -6.22 -12.60
N ILE A 167 11.75 -5.27 -12.17
CA ILE A 167 11.97 -3.98 -12.84
C ILE A 167 13.47 -3.86 -13.13
N PHE A 168 13.84 -3.37 -14.32
CA PHE A 168 15.25 -3.08 -14.62
C PHE A 168 15.72 -1.86 -13.82
N GLN A 169 16.68 -2.07 -12.92
CA GLN A 169 17.18 -1.02 -12.02
C GLN A 169 18.17 -0.06 -12.71
N ASP A 170 18.72 -0.46 -13.86
CA ASP A 170 19.60 0.34 -14.71
C ASP A 170 18.85 1.09 -15.83
N SER A 171 17.51 1.04 -15.83
CA SER A 171 16.64 1.65 -16.86
C SER A 171 15.64 2.65 -16.25
N LEU A 172 15.99 3.94 -16.27
CA LEU A 172 15.12 4.99 -15.72
C LEU A 172 13.76 5.08 -16.43
N SER A 173 13.74 4.93 -17.75
CA SER A 173 12.50 5.00 -18.54
C SER A 173 11.52 3.91 -18.17
N GLU A 174 12.03 2.72 -17.89
CA GLU A 174 11.21 1.56 -17.53
C GLU A 174 10.79 1.62 -16.08
N TRP A 175 11.69 2.00 -15.18
CA TRP A 175 11.33 2.30 -13.80
C TRP A 175 10.15 3.27 -13.73
N GLN A 176 10.15 4.33 -14.55
CA GLN A 176 9.02 5.27 -14.62
C GLN A 176 7.72 4.68 -15.16
N GLN A 177 7.78 3.66 -16.02
CA GLN A 177 6.60 2.96 -16.52
C GLN A 177 6.05 2.01 -15.46
N GLU A 178 6.93 1.20 -14.87
CA GLU A 178 6.57 0.23 -13.83
C GLU A 178 6.10 0.93 -12.54
N ALA A 179 6.72 2.04 -12.14
CA ALA A 179 6.29 2.82 -10.98
C ALA A 179 4.85 3.36 -11.11
N LYS A 180 4.39 3.66 -12.34
CA LYS A 180 2.99 4.03 -12.57
C LYS A 180 2.04 2.84 -12.45
N ALA A 181 2.53 1.65 -12.77
CA ALA A 181 1.75 0.43 -12.78
C ALA A 181 1.79 -0.33 -11.44
N MET A 182 2.67 0.06 -10.50
CA MET A 182 2.76 -0.53 -9.15
C MET A 182 1.42 -0.55 -8.41
N VAL A 183 0.58 0.45 -8.67
CA VAL A 183 -0.78 0.53 -8.12
C VAL A 183 -1.57 -0.72 -8.47
N ASP A 184 -1.57 -1.06 -9.75
CA ASP A 184 -2.29 -2.21 -10.29
C ASP A 184 -1.59 -3.52 -9.90
N VAL A 185 -0.25 -3.54 -9.82
CA VAL A 185 0.52 -4.70 -9.33
C VAL A 185 0.07 -5.09 -7.91
N TYR A 186 0.04 -4.15 -6.96
CA TYR A 186 -0.34 -4.50 -5.59
C TYR A 186 -1.84 -4.72 -5.45
N ARG A 187 -2.68 -3.92 -6.12
CA ARG A 187 -4.14 -4.04 -6.08
C ARG A 187 -4.64 -5.39 -6.59
N HIS A 188 -4.01 -5.94 -7.63
CA HIS A 188 -4.41 -7.20 -8.25
C HIS A 188 -3.58 -8.41 -7.78
N SER A 189 -2.66 -8.21 -6.84
CA SER A 189 -1.93 -9.30 -6.20
C SER A 189 -2.87 -10.17 -5.37
N PHE A 190 -2.56 -11.45 -5.26
CA PHE A 190 -3.29 -12.38 -4.41
C PHE A 190 -2.92 -12.21 -2.93
N CYS A 191 -1.66 -12.00 -2.63
CA CYS A 191 -1.20 -11.72 -1.27
C CYS A 191 0.13 -11.01 -1.33
N ASN A 192 0.29 -9.97 -0.50
CA ASN A 192 1.56 -9.30 -0.32
C ASN A 192 2.30 -9.85 0.90
N ILE A 193 3.56 -10.23 0.72
CA ILE A 193 4.46 -10.57 1.83
C ILE A 193 5.15 -9.30 2.28
N SER A 194 5.11 -9.01 3.57
CA SER A 194 5.78 -7.86 4.18
C SER A 194 6.95 -8.34 5.05
N ALA A 195 8.17 -8.12 4.55
CA ALA A 195 9.44 -8.58 5.14
C ALA A 195 9.96 -7.65 6.25
N ILE A 196 9.14 -7.40 7.27
CA ILE A 196 9.44 -6.44 8.34
C ILE A 196 10.67 -6.87 9.15
N GLY A 197 10.71 -8.12 9.60
CA GLY A 197 11.80 -8.65 10.45
C GLY A 197 13.15 -8.69 9.74
N ALA A 198 13.15 -8.75 8.40
CA ALA A 198 14.37 -8.71 7.59
C ALA A 198 14.82 -7.29 7.23
N SER A 199 14.00 -6.27 7.48
CA SER A 199 14.27 -4.88 7.03
C SER A 199 15.47 -4.24 7.71
N SER A 200 15.88 -4.73 8.88
CA SER A 200 17.08 -4.26 9.58
C SER A 200 18.37 -4.65 8.86
N ASN A 201 18.42 -5.85 8.26
CA ASN A 201 19.57 -6.36 7.52
C ASN A 201 19.15 -7.29 6.36
N PRO A 202 18.69 -6.72 5.22
CA PRO A 202 18.10 -7.49 4.12
C PRO A 202 19.04 -8.48 3.43
N SER A 203 20.37 -8.32 3.57
CA SER A 203 21.36 -9.20 2.95
C SER A 203 21.63 -10.48 3.74
N SER A 204 21.27 -10.53 5.03
CA SER A 204 21.58 -11.67 5.92
C SER A 204 20.39 -12.24 6.67
N ILE A 205 19.30 -11.47 6.81
CA ILE A 205 18.09 -11.89 7.53
C ILE A 205 16.99 -12.23 6.51
N GLY A 206 16.36 -13.38 6.71
CA GLY A 206 15.24 -13.87 5.88
C GLY A 206 13.90 -13.76 6.61
N LEU A 207 12.83 -14.19 5.94
CA LEU A 207 11.48 -14.22 6.53
C LEU A 207 11.39 -15.28 7.63
N PHE A 208 12.13 -16.39 7.49
CA PHE A 208 12.06 -17.53 8.39
C PHE A 208 13.02 -17.43 9.57
N SER A 209 13.34 -16.20 9.97
CA SER A 209 14.25 -15.93 11.07
C SER A 209 13.73 -16.45 12.41
N ARG A 210 14.67 -16.70 13.33
CA ARG A 210 14.36 -17.01 14.72
C ARG A 210 13.66 -15.83 15.38
N ARG A 211 12.65 -16.10 16.19
CA ARG A 211 11.90 -15.07 16.93
C ARG A 211 12.80 -14.37 17.93
N ARG A 212 12.73 -13.04 18.00
CA ARG A 212 13.54 -12.23 18.92
C ARG A 212 13.06 -12.37 20.36
N LEU A 213 11.75 -12.31 20.59
CA LEU A 213 11.17 -12.45 21.93
C LEU A 213 10.99 -13.93 22.34
N PRO A 214 11.21 -14.26 23.63
CA PRO A 214 10.78 -15.53 24.19
C PRO A 214 9.28 -15.75 23.98
N LEU A 215 8.86 -16.95 23.56
CA LEU A 215 7.47 -17.27 23.22
C LEU A 215 6.46 -16.86 24.29
N ARG A 216 6.80 -17.06 25.58
CA ARG A 216 5.95 -16.69 26.72
C ARG A 216 5.57 -15.19 26.78
N LEU A 217 6.32 -14.31 26.11
CA LEU A 217 6.05 -12.88 26.08
C LEU A 217 5.14 -12.47 24.91
N LEU A 218 4.87 -13.39 23.97
CA LEU A 218 3.93 -13.16 22.87
C LEU A 218 2.48 -13.43 23.28
N PHE A 219 2.29 -14.18 24.37
CA PHE A 219 0.97 -14.57 24.87
C PHE A 219 0.58 -13.76 26.11
N PRO A 220 -0.70 -13.43 26.27
CA PRO A 220 -1.22 -12.95 27.54
C PRO A 220 -1.00 -14.01 28.63
N PHE A 221 -0.67 -13.62 29.85
CA PHE A 221 -0.45 -14.56 30.96
C PHE A 221 -1.07 -14.10 32.27
N LYS A 222 -1.40 -15.08 33.12
CA LYS A 222 -2.06 -14.89 34.41
C LYS A 222 -1.04 -14.78 35.53
N VAL A 223 -1.15 -13.73 36.34
CA VAL A 223 -0.37 -13.54 37.56
C VAL A 223 -1.32 -13.43 38.74
N HIS A 224 -1.08 -14.18 39.81
CA HIS A 224 -1.83 -14.02 41.05
C HIS A 224 -1.11 -13.01 41.93
N GLY A 225 -1.78 -11.91 42.27
CA GLY A 225 -1.13 -10.80 42.95
C GLY A 225 -2.11 -9.88 43.66
N GLN A 226 -1.55 -9.08 44.56
CA GLN A 226 -2.25 -8.01 45.24
C GLN A 226 -1.87 -6.70 44.57
N HIS A 227 -2.86 -5.97 44.05
CA HIS A 227 -2.67 -4.64 43.49
C HIS A 227 -3.18 -3.61 44.51
N LEU A 228 -2.35 -2.64 44.88
CA LEU A 228 -2.77 -1.52 45.71
C LEU A 228 -3.66 -0.60 44.87
N ASP A 229 -4.94 -0.49 45.21
CA ASP A 229 -5.83 0.51 44.63
C ASP A 229 -5.79 1.75 45.53
N ASP A 230 -5.30 2.87 45.00
CA ASP A 230 -5.00 4.10 45.74
C ASP A 230 -6.20 4.63 46.57
N GLU A 231 -7.42 4.20 46.23
CA GLU A 231 -8.66 4.63 46.91
C GLU A 231 -9.44 3.50 47.62
N ARG A 232 -9.08 2.20 47.46
CA ARG A 232 -9.92 1.07 47.96
C ARG A 232 -9.15 -0.09 48.60
N GLY A 233 -7.85 0.05 48.84
CA GLY A 233 -7.03 -1.01 49.44
C GLY A 233 -6.56 -2.06 48.43
N PHE A 234 -6.16 -3.25 48.90
CA PHE A 234 -5.62 -4.27 48.01
C PHE A 234 -6.74 -5.00 47.23
N ARG A 235 -6.68 -4.94 45.90
CA ARG A 235 -7.39 -5.88 45.03
C ARG A 235 -6.58 -7.15 44.89
N VAL A 236 -7.12 -8.25 45.41
CA VAL A 236 -6.56 -9.59 45.21
C VAL A 236 -7.28 -10.23 44.06
N GLY A 237 -6.53 -10.67 43.06
CA GLY A 237 -7.09 -11.39 41.96
C GLY A 237 -6.03 -12.18 41.20
N PRO A 238 -6.47 -13.04 40.29
CA PRO A 238 -5.67 -13.22 39.09
C PRO A 238 -5.71 -11.92 38.27
N TRP A 239 -4.58 -11.55 37.68
CA TRP A 239 -4.37 -10.43 36.76
C TRP A 239 -3.91 -10.99 35.42
N VAL A 240 -4.41 -10.44 34.31
CA VAL A 240 -3.91 -10.77 32.97
C VAL A 240 -2.92 -9.69 32.57
N PHE A 241 -1.70 -10.10 32.23
CA PHE A 241 -0.68 -9.24 31.63
C PHE A 241 -0.56 -9.60 30.15
N PHE A 242 -0.49 -8.58 29.30
CA PHE A 242 -0.31 -8.72 27.86
C PHE A 242 0.40 -7.48 27.31
N ASN A 243 0.94 -7.59 26.10
CA ASN A 243 1.48 -6.45 25.37
C ASN A 243 0.36 -5.84 24.50
N ASP A 244 -0.20 -4.72 24.94
CA ASP A 244 -1.25 -3.97 24.22
C ASP A 244 -0.73 -3.22 22.99
N SER A 245 0.59 -3.10 22.87
CA SER A 245 1.28 -2.34 21.84
C SER A 245 1.92 -3.23 20.77
N ILE A 246 1.66 -4.55 20.81
CA ILE A 246 2.37 -5.54 19.99
C ILE A 246 2.27 -5.27 18.48
N TRP A 247 1.10 -4.86 17.99
CA TRP A 247 0.92 -4.47 16.59
C TRP A 247 1.70 -3.21 16.22
N THR A 248 1.68 -2.22 17.11
CA THR A 248 2.35 -0.95 16.90
C THR A 248 3.86 -1.18 16.81
N ASP A 249 4.41 -1.99 17.72
CA ASP A 249 5.83 -2.29 17.81
C ASP A 249 6.31 -3.21 16.69
N ASP A 250 5.58 -4.28 16.40
CA ASP A 250 6.00 -5.30 15.44
C ASP A 250 5.67 -4.95 13.99
N VAL A 251 4.67 -4.10 13.76
CA VAL A 251 4.17 -3.79 12.41
C VAL A 251 4.22 -2.29 12.11
N ALA A 252 3.48 -1.47 12.86
CA ALA A 252 3.20 -0.08 12.45
C ALA A 252 4.43 0.84 12.49
N ASN A 253 5.26 0.73 13.53
CA ASN A 253 6.41 1.61 13.78
C ASN A 253 7.75 1.02 13.29
N THR A 254 7.70 0.09 12.35
CA THR A 254 8.91 -0.56 11.84
C THR A 254 9.55 0.22 10.70
N PRO A 255 10.88 0.09 10.49
CA PRO A 255 11.58 0.80 9.42
C PRO A 255 10.96 0.59 8.03
N LEU A 256 10.41 -0.60 7.76
CA LEU A 256 9.71 -0.89 6.51
C LEU A 256 8.40 -0.10 6.42
N SER A 257 7.54 -0.19 7.44
CA SER A 257 6.22 0.45 7.45
C SER A 257 6.27 1.99 7.46
N THR A 258 7.39 2.58 7.88
CA THR A 258 7.57 4.04 7.82
C THR A 258 7.96 4.58 6.44
N ARG A 259 8.13 3.73 5.42
CA ARG A 259 8.48 4.16 4.06
C ARG A 259 7.22 4.52 3.27
N GLY A 260 7.29 5.61 2.51
CA GLY A 260 6.15 6.10 1.72
C GLY A 260 5.61 5.07 0.72
N TRP A 261 6.49 4.34 0.02
CA TRP A 261 6.09 3.32 -0.94
C TRP A 261 5.29 2.19 -0.29
N VAL A 262 5.72 1.72 0.90
CA VAL A 262 5.07 0.63 1.64
C VAL A 262 3.62 0.95 2.03
N VAL A 263 3.27 2.23 2.16
CA VAL A 263 1.87 2.65 2.38
C VAL A 263 0.98 2.14 1.25
N GLN A 264 1.39 2.32 -0.01
CA GLN A 264 0.64 1.83 -1.16
C GLN A 264 0.64 0.30 -1.23
N GLU A 265 1.80 -0.32 -1.02
CA GLU A 265 1.97 -1.77 -1.09
C GLU A 265 1.03 -2.49 -0.11
N ARG A 266 0.89 -1.95 1.10
CA ARG A 266 0.02 -2.48 2.14
C ARG A 266 -1.46 -2.11 1.96
N PHE A 267 -1.73 -0.87 1.58
CA PHE A 267 -3.09 -0.37 1.36
C PHE A 267 -3.78 -1.11 0.22
N LEU A 268 -3.09 -1.25 -0.92
CA LEU A 268 -3.66 -1.76 -2.16
C LEU A 268 -3.77 -3.28 -2.15
N ALA A 269 -2.83 -3.99 -1.52
CA ALA A 269 -2.89 -5.44 -1.42
C ALA A 269 -4.15 -5.88 -0.63
N PRO A 270 -5.00 -6.78 -1.17
CA PRO A 270 -6.21 -7.18 -0.45
C PRO A 270 -5.88 -8.02 0.80
N GLN A 271 -4.78 -8.77 0.75
CA GLN A 271 -4.23 -9.55 1.84
C GLN A 271 -2.74 -9.25 2.04
N VAL A 272 -2.29 -9.21 3.29
CA VAL A 272 -0.89 -8.98 3.67
C VAL A 272 -0.46 -9.97 4.75
N LEU A 273 0.66 -10.64 4.51
CA LEU A 273 1.37 -11.49 5.46
C LEU A 273 2.61 -10.77 5.98
N HIS A 274 2.55 -10.30 7.22
CA HIS A 274 3.69 -9.64 7.86
C HIS A 274 4.58 -10.64 8.57
N PHE A 275 5.81 -10.81 8.07
CA PHE A 275 6.88 -11.51 8.76
C PHE A 275 7.66 -10.49 9.58
N THR A 276 7.42 -10.45 10.89
CA THR A 276 8.08 -9.50 11.82
C THR A 276 9.28 -10.15 12.50
N GLU A 277 9.88 -9.50 13.50
CA GLU A 277 10.96 -10.12 14.29
C GLU A 277 10.44 -11.17 15.30
N ASN A 278 9.14 -11.18 15.59
CA ASN A 278 8.57 -11.92 16.71
C ASN A 278 7.52 -12.95 16.30
N GLN A 279 6.67 -12.62 15.34
CA GLN A 279 5.64 -13.51 14.83
C GLN A 279 5.09 -13.09 13.46
N ILE A 280 4.31 -13.99 12.87
CA ILE A 280 3.58 -13.72 11.63
C ILE A 280 2.24 -13.06 11.99
N TYR A 281 1.90 -12.00 11.26
CA TYR A 281 0.58 -11.37 11.31
C TYR A 281 -0.11 -11.51 9.95
N TRP A 282 -1.42 -11.70 10.00
CA TRP A 282 -2.30 -11.69 8.86
C TRP A 282 -3.18 -10.45 8.90
N GLU A 283 -3.26 -9.76 7.77
CA GLU A 283 -4.12 -8.60 7.58
C GLU A 283 -4.84 -8.70 6.24
N CYS A 284 -6.17 -8.89 6.24
CA CYS A 284 -7.00 -8.81 5.04
C CYS A 284 -8.08 -7.73 5.18
N LEU A 285 -9.00 -7.64 4.22
CA LEU A 285 -10.07 -6.64 4.26
C LEU A 285 -11.03 -6.82 5.45
N GLU A 286 -11.09 -7.99 6.08
CA GLU A 286 -12.04 -8.26 7.18
C GLU A 286 -11.39 -8.46 8.54
N THR A 287 -10.27 -9.18 8.57
CA THR A 287 -9.67 -9.65 9.82
C THR A 287 -8.20 -9.25 9.90
N THR A 288 -7.77 -8.91 11.11
CA THR A 288 -6.37 -8.75 11.49
C THR A 288 -6.09 -9.70 12.65
N VAL A 289 -5.20 -10.68 12.45
CA VAL A 289 -4.86 -11.71 13.45
C VAL A 289 -3.36 -11.98 13.45
N CYS A 290 -2.87 -12.74 14.44
CA CYS A 290 -1.46 -13.11 14.52
C CYS A 290 -1.30 -14.51 15.10
N GLU A 291 -0.08 -15.07 15.03
CA GLU A 291 0.16 -16.45 15.46
C GLU A 291 -0.17 -16.70 16.95
N ALA A 292 0.00 -15.69 17.81
CA ALA A 292 -0.35 -15.80 19.23
C ALA A 292 -1.89 -15.81 19.48
N ASP A 293 -2.69 -15.32 18.53
CA ASP A 293 -4.15 -15.31 18.60
C ASP A 293 -4.76 -15.52 17.21
N PRO A 294 -4.66 -16.75 16.67
CA PRO A 294 -4.96 -17.02 15.26
C PRO A 294 -6.44 -16.89 14.93
N SER A 295 -7.34 -17.04 15.91
CA SER A 295 -8.78 -16.84 15.79
C SER A 295 -9.25 -15.41 16.14
N GLY A 296 -8.37 -14.58 16.73
CA GLY A 296 -8.74 -13.26 17.25
C GLY A 296 -9.61 -13.29 18.50
N GLU A 297 -9.88 -14.46 19.09
CA GLU A 297 -10.76 -14.63 20.25
C GLU A 297 -10.16 -14.07 21.54
N LEU A 298 -8.83 -14.04 21.64
CA LEU A 298 -8.15 -13.44 22.79
C LEU A 298 -8.12 -11.90 22.70
N GLN A 299 -8.46 -11.34 21.55
CA GLN A 299 -8.47 -9.90 21.28
C GLN A 299 -7.12 -9.23 21.55
N ILE A 300 -6.01 -9.94 21.28
CA ILE A 300 -4.67 -9.41 21.61
C ILE A 300 -4.26 -8.19 20.79
N LEU A 301 -4.92 -8.01 19.66
CA LEU A 301 -4.77 -6.86 18.79
C LEU A 301 -5.91 -5.86 18.99
N ALA A 302 -6.63 -5.86 20.11
CA ALA A 302 -7.60 -4.81 20.40
C ALA A 302 -6.90 -3.56 20.94
N LYS A 303 -7.35 -2.37 20.50
CA LYS A 303 -6.86 -1.09 21.04
C LYS A 303 -7.16 -0.95 22.54
N ASP A 304 -8.28 -1.52 22.98
CA ASP A 304 -8.72 -1.58 24.37
C ASP A 304 -9.24 -3.00 24.63
N TRP A 305 -8.46 -3.80 25.35
CA TRP A 305 -8.59 -5.27 25.56
C TRP A 305 -9.97 -5.78 26.05
N HIS A 306 -10.90 -4.90 26.41
CA HIS A 306 -12.23 -5.26 26.92
C HIS A 306 -13.41 -4.50 26.28
N LEU A 307 -13.17 -3.59 25.33
CA LEU A 307 -14.21 -2.65 24.88
C LEU A 307 -14.30 -2.45 23.37
N ARG A 308 -13.36 -2.98 22.57
CA ARG A 308 -13.32 -2.71 21.14
C ARG A 308 -13.02 -3.95 20.30
N PRO A 309 -13.53 -3.98 19.05
CA PRO A 309 -13.15 -5.02 18.10
C PRO A 309 -11.62 -4.98 17.83
N PRO A 310 -11.07 -6.04 17.21
CA PRO A 310 -9.68 -6.05 16.74
C PRO A 310 -9.31 -4.76 15.99
N ILE A 311 -8.02 -4.40 16.00
CA ILE A 311 -7.52 -3.21 15.29
C ILE A 311 -8.05 -3.21 13.85
N GLN A 312 -8.90 -2.23 13.57
CA GLN A 312 -9.26 -1.85 12.22
C GLN A 312 -8.21 -0.85 11.75
N THR A 313 -7.40 -1.25 10.79
CA THR A 313 -6.45 -0.33 10.18
C THR A 313 -7.12 0.56 9.15
N VAL A 314 -6.67 1.81 9.06
CA VAL A 314 -7.07 2.75 8.01
C VAL A 314 -6.85 2.14 6.64
N TYR A 315 -5.73 1.42 6.46
CA TYR A 315 -5.38 0.67 5.26
C TYR A 315 -6.52 -0.24 4.79
N LYS A 316 -6.96 -1.18 5.63
CA LYS A 316 -7.99 -2.14 5.24
C LYS A 316 -9.39 -1.57 5.28
N ALA A 317 -9.65 -0.54 6.10
CA ALA A 317 -10.90 0.20 6.05
C ALA A 317 -11.11 0.89 4.69
N ALA A 318 -10.07 1.53 4.15
CA ALA A 318 -10.11 2.11 2.81
C ALA A 318 -10.24 1.03 1.73
N GLY A 319 -9.58 -0.12 1.88
CA GLY A 319 -9.76 -1.27 0.98
C GLY A 319 -11.18 -1.84 0.98
N ARG A 320 -11.85 -1.91 2.14
CA ARG A 320 -13.27 -2.30 2.24
C ARG A 320 -14.19 -1.32 1.52
N GLU A 321 -13.90 -0.02 1.60
CA GLU A 321 -14.66 1.00 0.88
C GLU A 321 -14.57 0.82 -0.64
N ILE A 322 -13.38 0.44 -1.15
CA ILE A 322 -13.21 0.04 -2.56
C ILE A 322 -14.13 -1.13 -2.90
N ALA A 323 -14.04 -2.20 -2.12
CA ALA A 323 -14.78 -3.43 -2.37
C ALA A 323 -16.30 -3.17 -2.37
N ARG A 324 -16.79 -2.38 -1.41
CA ARG A 324 -18.19 -1.96 -1.35
C ARG A 324 -18.60 -1.14 -2.57
N SER A 325 -17.78 -0.18 -2.97
CA SER A 325 -18.04 0.67 -4.13
C SER A 325 -18.10 -0.14 -5.43
N LEU A 326 -17.16 -1.07 -5.63
CA LEU A 326 -17.16 -2.00 -6.76
C LEU A 326 -18.42 -2.87 -6.78
N SER A 327 -18.82 -3.41 -5.63
CA SER A 327 -20.05 -4.21 -5.51
C SER A 327 -21.29 -3.42 -5.94
N LYS A 328 -21.39 -2.14 -5.56
CA LYS A 328 -22.51 -1.27 -5.96
C LYS A 328 -22.55 -1.00 -7.46
N VAL A 329 -21.38 -0.76 -8.06
CA VAL A 329 -21.25 -0.57 -9.51
C VAL A 329 -21.71 -1.83 -10.25
N LEU A 330 -21.27 -3.00 -9.81
CA LEU A 330 -21.67 -4.29 -10.38
C LEU A 330 -23.17 -4.57 -10.22
N SER A 331 -23.78 -4.13 -9.12
CA SER A 331 -25.22 -4.27 -8.88
C SER A 331 -26.07 -3.18 -9.57
N GLY A 332 -25.46 -2.32 -10.40
CA GLY A 332 -26.16 -1.24 -11.11
C GLY A 332 -26.64 -0.09 -10.21
N GLN A 333 -26.17 -0.01 -8.97
CA GLN A 333 -26.53 1.03 -8.02
C GLN A 333 -25.53 2.19 -8.13
N GLN A 334 -25.97 3.32 -8.70
CA GLN A 334 -25.07 4.42 -9.09
C GLN A 334 -24.99 5.59 -8.09
N TYR A 335 -25.70 5.53 -6.97
CA TYR A 335 -25.76 6.65 -6.02
C TYR A 335 -24.90 6.38 -4.77
N ILE A 336 -23.95 7.27 -4.51
CA ILE A 336 -23.18 7.36 -3.26
C ILE A 336 -23.95 8.23 -2.27
N THR A 337 -24.09 7.79 -1.02
CA THR A 337 -24.73 8.62 0.02
C THR A 337 -23.75 9.64 0.59
N ARG A 338 -24.26 10.69 1.24
CA ARG A 338 -23.43 11.72 1.87
C ARG A 338 -22.56 11.15 2.99
N GLU A 339 -23.07 10.15 3.71
CA GLU A 339 -22.34 9.44 4.77
C GLU A 339 -21.16 8.66 4.19
N GLU A 340 -21.35 8.00 3.04
CA GLU A 340 -20.31 7.25 2.34
C GLU A 340 -19.22 8.19 1.78
N GLU A 341 -19.63 9.31 1.20
CA GLU A 341 -18.69 10.35 0.77
C GLU A 341 -17.86 10.91 1.94
N THR A 342 -18.49 11.11 3.10
CA THR A 342 -17.80 11.59 4.32
C THR A 342 -16.82 10.55 4.85
N ALA A 343 -17.22 9.26 4.89
CA ALA A 343 -16.34 8.17 5.30
C ALA A 343 -15.13 8.06 4.35
N TYR A 344 -15.36 8.17 3.05
CA TYR A 344 -14.31 8.20 2.03
C TYR A 344 -13.32 9.35 2.25
N LEU A 345 -13.81 10.59 2.42
CA LEU A 345 -12.95 11.76 2.62
C LEU A 345 -12.14 11.66 3.93
N THR A 346 -12.71 11.05 4.96
CA THR A 346 -12.03 10.81 6.24
C THR A 346 -10.88 9.81 6.06
N LEU A 347 -11.17 8.65 5.44
CA LEU A 347 -10.15 7.64 5.15
C LEU A 347 -9.05 8.17 4.24
N TRP A 348 -9.41 9.01 3.27
CA TRP A 348 -8.45 9.72 2.43
C TRP A 348 -7.55 10.65 3.25
N GLY A 349 -8.13 11.49 4.11
CA GLY A 349 -7.38 12.37 5.01
C GLY A 349 -6.41 11.60 5.90
N ASP A 350 -6.82 10.44 6.41
CA ASP A 350 -5.99 9.58 7.24
C ASP A 350 -4.84 8.96 6.42
N LEU A 351 -5.09 8.43 5.22
CA LEU A 351 -4.06 7.89 4.35
C LEU A 351 -3.04 8.95 3.93
N VAL A 352 -3.49 10.16 3.60
CA VAL A 352 -2.62 11.29 3.29
C VAL A 352 -1.77 11.67 4.49
N SER A 353 -2.36 11.68 5.69
CA SER A 353 -1.64 11.98 6.93
C SER A 353 -0.57 10.93 7.24
N ILE A 354 -0.89 9.65 7.08
CA ILE A 354 0.07 8.55 7.22
C ILE A 354 1.21 8.71 6.21
N TYR A 355 0.89 8.93 4.94
CA TYR A 355 1.88 9.10 3.88
C TYR A 355 2.79 10.30 4.12
N ALA A 356 2.22 11.44 4.55
CA ALA A 356 2.98 12.66 4.84
C ALA A 356 3.97 12.50 6.01
N ASN A 357 3.68 11.59 6.94
CA ASN A 357 4.56 11.28 8.08
C ASN A 357 5.60 10.19 7.75
N CYS A 358 5.59 9.62 6.54
CA CYS A 358 6.57 8.61 6.15
C CYS A 358 7.96 9.22 5.89
N ALA A 359 9.00 8.43 6.17
CA ALA A 359 10.36 8.71 5.75
C ALA A 359 10.48 8.54 4.23
N LEU A 360 10.60 9.66 3.52
CA LEU A 360 10.75 9.67 2.06
C LEU A 360 12.23 9.80 1.72
N THR A 361 12.79 8.77 1.11
CA THR A 361 14.19 8.79 0.62
C THR A 361 14.35 9.77 -0.54
N ASN A 362 13.30 9.97 -1.35
CA ASN A 362 13.26 10.93 -2.45
C ASN A 362 11.95 11.73 -2.42
N GLU A 363 12.03 13.04 -2.23
CA GLU A 363 10.83 13.90 -2.16
C GLU A 363 10.03 13.92 -3.47
N SER A 364 10.66 13.67 -4.61
CA SER A 364 9.97 13.62 -5.91
C SER A 364 9.00 12.43 -6.05
N ASP A 365 9.14 11.42 -5.19
CA ASP A 365 8.24 10.26 -5.14
C ASP A 365 6.87 10.62 -4.52
N ARG A 366 6.75 11.75 -3.79
CA ARG A 366 5.50 12.16 -3.12
C ARG A 366 4.30 12.12 -4.04
N LEU A 367 4.40 12.74 -5.21
CA LEU A 367 3.27 12.84 -6.14
C LEU A 367 3.00 11.52 -6.88
N ILE A 368 4.03 10.71 -7.12
CA ILE A 368 3.87 9.41 -7.81
C ILE A 368 3.20 8.42 -6.85
N ALA A 369 3.69 8.35 -5.63
CA ALA A 369 3.13 7.49 -4.61
C ALA A 369 1.71 7.90 -4.18
N MET A 370 1.42 9.21 -4.17
CA MET A 370 0.06 9.69 -3.95
C MET A 370 -0.83 9.56 -5.20
N SER A 371 -0.29 9.30 -6.39
CA SER A 371 -1.08 9.16 -7.63
C SER A 371 -1.81 7.83 -7.75
N ALA A 372 -1.50 6.87 -6.87
CA ALA A 372 -2.18 5.58 -6.77
C ALA A 372 -3.59 5.65 -6.19
N VAL A 373 -3.82 6.65 -5.37
CA VAL A 373 -5.02 6.78 -4.53
C VAL A 373 -6.16 7.61 -5.17
N PRO A 374 -5.98 8.51 -6.17
CA PRO A 374 -7.09 9.28 -6.75
C PRO A 374 -7.94 8.50 -7.76
N PHE A 375 -7.57 7.25 -8.12
CA PHE A 375 -8.33 6.43 -9.09
C PHE A 375 -9.79 6.17 -8.64
N PHE A 376 -10.08 6.39 -7.35
CA PHE A 376 -11.42 6.35 -6.78
C PHE A 376 -12.43 7.37 -7.33
N SER A 377 -11.99 8.46 -7.97
CA SER A 377 -12.93 9.51 -8.41
C SER A 377 -13.41 9.39 -9.86
N LEU A 378 -12.79 8.56 -10.70
CA LEU A 378 -13.00 8.62 -12.16
C LEU A 378 -13.87 7.48 -12.74
N GLU A 379 -13.96 6.30 -12.12
CA GLU A 379 -14.83 5.22 -12.63
C GLU A 379 -16.33 5.41 -12.29
N VAL A 380 -16.67 6.29 -11.34
CA VAL A 380 -18.08 6.58 -10.98
C VAL A 380 -18.73 7.63 -11.91
N LYS A 381 -17.96 8.33 -12.75
CA LYS A 381 -18.48 9.38 -13.65
C LYS A 381 -18.91 8.89 -15.05
N GLY A 382 -19.03 7.58 -15.24
CA GLY A 382 -19.54 6.97 -16.47
C GLY A 382 -21.06 6.72 -16.45
N ALA A 383 -21.88 7.69 -16.05
CA ALA A 383 -23.33 7.60 -16.18
C ALA A 383 -23.92 8.96 -16.57
N SER A 384 -24.16 9.11 -17.87
CA SER A 384 -24.91 10.21 -18.45
C SER A 384 -26.33 10.30 -17.88
N THR A 385 -26.69 11.42 -17.26
CA THR A 385 -28.08 11.78 -16.97
C THR A 385 -28.80 12.19 -18.27
N PRO A 386 -29.99 11.65 -18.58
CA PRO A 386 -30.81 12.13 -19.68
C PRO A 386 -31.62 13.37 -19.27
N GLY A 387 -31.49 14.45 -20.04
CA GLY A 387 -32.53 15.47 -20.24
C GLY A 387 -32.85 16.41 -19.06
N GLY A 388 -32.47 17.68 -19.19
CA GLY A 388 -32.98 18.77 -18.35
C GLY A 388 -32.12 20.01 -18.44
N GLY A 389 -32.29 20.81 -19.50
CA GLY A 389 -31.54 22.05 -19.66
C GLY A 389 -31.97 23.12 -18.66
N THR A 390 -31.01 23.65 -17.91
CA THR A 390 -30.88 25.08 -17.60
C THR A 390 -29.42 25.37 -17.29
N SER A 391 -28.94 26.49 -17.80
CA SER A 391 -27.57 27.00 -17.74
C SER A 391 -27.07 27.18 -16.29
N GLY A 392 -26.07 26.39 -15.91
CA GLY A 392 -25.24 26.61 -14.73
C GLY A 392 -23.90 25.91 -14.94
N SER A 393 -22.82 26.68 -15.05
CA SER A 393 -21.45 26.16 -15.18
C SER A 393 -21.13 25.18 -14.04
N PRO A 394 -20.61 23.97 -14.31
CA PRO A 394 -20.11 23.11 -13.26
C PRO A 394 -18.80 23.68 -12.72
N ALA A 395 -18.75 23.90 -11.40
CA ALA A 395 -17.56 24.33 -10.68
C ALA A 395 -16.42 23.30 -10.83
N CYS A 396 -15.31 23.72 -11.42
CA CYS A 396 -14.05 22.98 -11.42
C CYS A 396 -13.42 23.00 -10.02
N ASN A 397 -13.06 21.82 -9.51
CA ASN A 397 -12.27 21.63 -8.27
C ASN A 397 -10.80 22.06 -8.53
N PRO A 398 -10.09 22.73 -7.60
CA PRO A 398 -8.84 23.42 -7.89
C PRO A 398 -7.70 22.41 -7.96
N ARG A 399 -7.32 22.04 -9.18
CA ARG A 399 -6.01 21.47 -9.48
C ARG A 399 -5.00 22.63 -9.50
N CYS A 400 -3.76 22.41 -9.05
CA CYS A 400 -2.64 23.29 -9.38
C CYS A 400 -2.50 23.36 -10.92
N LEU A 401 -3.14 24.35 -11.51
CA LEU A 401 -3.11 24.69 -12.93
C LEU A 401 -2.17 25.88 -13.08
N ILE A 402 -0.96 25.64 -13.57
CA ILE A 402 -0.12 26.74 -14.08
C ILE A 402 -0.58 27.02 -15.51
N THR A 403 -1.45 28.01 -15.67
CA THR A 403 -1.86 28.50 -16.99
C THR A 403 -0.91 29.61 -17.42
N ILE A 404 -0.31 29.51 -18.60
CA ILE A 404 0.55 30.54 -19.19
C ILE A 404 -0.11 31.01 -20.49
N SER A 405 -0.55 32.28 -20.51
CA SER A 405 -1.21 32.88 -21.68
C SER A 405 -0.45 34.12 -22.16
N PRO A 406 -0.09 34.23 -23.46
CA PRO A 406 0.32 35.49 -24.06
C PRO A 406 -0.89 36.40 -24.28
N VAL A 407 -0.74 37.71 -24.03
CA VAL A 407 -1.86 38.68 -24.05
C VAL A 407 -2.20 39.19 -25.46
N ASP A 408 -1.41 38.88 -26.48
CA ASP A 408 -1.67 39.40 -27.83
C ASP A 408 -2.64 38.50 -28.60
N GLY A 409 -3.85 39.05 -28.83
CA GLY A 409 -5.04 38.36 -29.35
C GLY A 409 -4.91 37.76 -30.75
N ALA A 410 -4.38 36.54 -30.84
CA ALA A 410 -4.50 35.67 -32.01
C ALA A 410 -5.21 34.36 -31.65
N SER A 411 -6.47 34.24 -32.12
CA SER A 411 -7.30 33.03 -32.25
C SER A 411 -7.19 31.96 -31.14
N THR A 412 -8.17 31.96 -30.25
CA THR A 412 -8.52 30.83 -29.38
C THR A 412 -8.98 29.63 -30.23
N GLN A 413 -8.09 28.67 -30.48
CA GLN A 413 -8.54 27.31 -30.78
C GLN A 413 -8.95 26.64 -29.47
N ARG A 414 -10.27 26.55 -29.23
CA ARG A 414 -10.82 25.55 -28.32
C ARG A 414 -10.54 24.18 -28.93
N SER A 415 -9.69 23.38 -28.29
CA SER A 415 -9.67 21.94 -28.51
C SER A 415 -10.64 21.30 -27.52
N ASP A 416 -11.64 20.63 -28.07
CA ASP A 416 -12.53 19.75 -27.31
C ASP A 416 -11.75 18.57 -26.70
N GLY A 417 -12.30 18.01 -25.63
CA GLY A 417 -11.60 17.23 -24.61
C GLY A 417 -10.78 16.02 -25.08
N PHE A 418 -9.65 15.84 -24.40
CA PHE A 418 -8.90 14.59 -24.33
C PHE A 418 -8.57 14.29 -22.85
N PRO A 419 -8.74 13.04 -22.36
CA PRO A 419 -8.48 12.69 -20.97
C PRO A 419 -6.99 12.39 -20.78
N GLY A 420 -6.20 13.42 -20.49
CA GLY A 420 -4.76 13.31 -20.25
C GLY A 420 -4.37 13.78 -18.84
N SER A 421 -3.61 12.95 -18.12
CA SER A 421 -2.98 13.31 -16.84
C SER A 421 -1.96 14.45 -17.04
N CYS A 422 -1.76 15.30 -16.02
CA CYS A 422 -0.99 16.56 -16.06
C CYS A 422 0.50 16.49 -16.49
N LYS A 423 1.02 15.36 -17.00
CA LYS A 423 2.40 15.25 -17.51
C LYS A 423 2.53 15.54 -19.01
N GLU A 424 1.50 15.39 -19.83
CA GLU A 424 1.64 15.63 -21.29
C GLU A 424 1.62 17.11 -21.70
N TYR A 425 1.23 18.03 -20.80
CA TYR A 425 1.14 19.45 -21.14
C TYR A 425 2.44 20.25 -20.90
N ALA A 426 3.49 19.62 -20.39
CA ALA A 426 4.77 20.29 -20.10
C ALA A 426 5.73 20.35 -21.30
N SER A 427 5.54 19.53 -22.34
CA SER A 427 6.40 19.48 -23.53
C SER A 427 5.79 20.10 -24.80
N GLY A 428 4.64 20.77 -24.70
CA GLY A 428 4.02 21.44 -25.84
C GLY A 428 4.71 22.77 -26.18
N GLN A 429 5.27 22.90 -27.39
CA GLN A 429 5.68 24.18 -27.96
C GLN A 429 4.45 25.08 -28.19
N LEU A 430 4.13 25.95 -27.22
CA LEU A 430 3.54 27.24 -27.56
C LEU A 430 4.63 28.01 -28.32
N LYS A 431 4.38 28.40 -29.57
CA LYS A 431 5.35 29.13 -30.42
C LYS A 431 6.06 30.21 -29.60
N GLY A 432 7.36 30.03 -29.35
CA GLY A 432 8.21 30.99 -28.64
C GLY A 432 8.52 30.69 -27.17
N ILE A 433 7.88 29.71 -26.51
CA ILE A 433 8.08 29.42 -25.08
C ILE A 433 8.77 28.06 -24.93
N ASN A 434 10.01 28.05 -24.41
CA ASN A 434 10.72 26.82 -24.05
C ASN A 434 10.51 26.51 -22.56
N ARG A 435 10.04 25.31 -22.24
CA ARG A 435 9.83 24.83 -20.86
C ARG A 435 10.81 23.70 -20.58
N SER A 436 11.46 23.75 -19.42
CA SER A 436 12.30 22.64 -18.93
C SER A 436 12.08 22.43 -17.44
N PHE A 437 12.31 21.20 -16.99
CA PHE A 437 12.12 20.80 -15.60
C PHE A 437 13.43 20.23 -15.08
N ASP A 438 13.98 20.83 -14.02
CA ASP A 438 15.28 20.44 -13.43
C ASP A 438 15.19 20.50 -11.90
N GLY A 439 15.53 19.40 -11.22
CA GLY A 439 15.64 19.34 -9.75
C GLY A 439 14.42 19.86 -8.97
N GLY A 440 13.19 19.63 -9.46
CA GLY A 440 11.96 20.14 -8.83
C GLY A 440 11.63 21.60 -9.16
N ARG A 441 12.30 22.20 -10.15
CA ARG A 441 12.09 23.56 -10.64
C ARG A 441 11.51 23.54 -12.05
N LEU A 442 10.45 24.33 -12.26
CA LEU A 442 9.97 24.66 -13.59
C LEU A 442 10.75 25.89 -14.09
N ILE A 443 11.45 25.75 -15.21
CA ILE A 443 12.19 26.80 -15.89
C ILE A 443 11.44 27.17 -17.17
N ILE A 444 11.05 28.43 -17.29
CA ILE A 444 10.36 28.98 -18.46
C ILE A 444 11.31 29.97 -19.15
N ASN A 445 11.70 29.66 -20.37
CA ASN A 445 12.63 30.45 -21.18
C ASN A 445 11.91 31.09 -22.38
N GLY A 446 12.19 32.38 -22.62
CA GLY A 446 11.94 33.03 -23.91
C GLY A 446 10.63 33.80 -24.05
N VAL A 447 10.30 34.72 -23.14
CA VAL A 447 9.11 35.58 -23.31
C VAL A 447 9.53 37.04 -23.55
N GLY A 448 9.45 37.49 -24.79
CA GLY A 448 9.28 38.91 -25.07
C GLY A 448 7.81 39.27 -24.86
N GLY A 449 7.40 39.55 -23.61
CA GLY A 449 6.00 39.86 -23.31
C GLY A 449 5.59 39.69 -21.84
N ASN A 450 4.29 39.86 -21.58
CA ASN A 450 3.70 39.75 -20.24
C ASN A 450 3.40 38.30 -19.89
N LEU A 451 3.80 37.86 -18.70
CA LEU A 451 3.59 36.52 -18.16
C LEU A 451 2.59 36.60 -17.00
N VAL A 452 1.49 35.84 -17.10
CA VAL A 452 0.55 35.64 -16.01
C VAL A 452 0.73 34.22 -15.47
N ILE A 453 0.83 34.08 -14.15
CA ILE A 453 0.94 32.81 -13.44
C ILE A 453 -0.18 32.73 -12.40
N ASP A 454 -1.04 31.73 -12.55
CA ASP A 454 -2.04 31.35 -11.56
C ASP A 454 -1.46 30.26 -10.65
N PHE A 455 -1.59 30.42 -9.33
CA PHE A 455 -1.09 29.45 -8.36
C PHE A 455 -1.89 29.45 -7.06
N VAL A 456 -1.87 28.34 -6.33
CA VAL A 456 -2.52 28.23 -5.02
C VAL A 456 -1.48 28.46 -3.92
N LYS A 457 -1.74 29.43 -3.03
CA LYS A 457 -0.89 29.67 -1.85
C LYS A 457 -1.76 29.75 -0.60
N ASN A 458 -1.45 28.92 0.39
CA ASN A 458 -2.23 28.78 1.64
C ASN A 458 -3.73 28.51 1.38
N GLY A 459 -4.04 27.66 0.40
CA GLY A 459 -5.42 27.29 0.05
C GLY A 459 -6.25 28.39 -0.61
N ARG A 460 -5.63 29.48 -1.08
CA ARG A 460 -6.29 30.53 -1.88
C ARG A 460 -5.64 30.65 -3.25
N ASP A 461 -6.47 30.85 -4.28
CA ASP A 461 -6.00 31.18 -5.62
C ASP A 461 -5.32 32.54 -5.61
N ARG A 462 -4.18 32.63 -6.29
CA ARG A 462 -3.37 33.83 -6.42
C ARG A 462 -2.99 34.02 -7.87
N HIS A 463 -2.96 35.28 -8.28
CA HIS A 463 -2.57 35.69 -9.61
C HIS A 463 -1.33 36.57 -9.51
N ALA A 464 -0.29 36.25 -10.29
CA ALA A 464 0.88 37.10 -10.44
C ALA A 464 1.09 37.45 -11.91
N SER A 465 1.25 38.75 -12.19
CA SER A 465 1.53 39.28 -13.52
C SER A 465 2.92 39.91 -13.56
N PHE A 466 3.67 39.60 -14.62
CA PHE A 466 5.04 40.03 -14.85
C PHE A 466 5.18 40.59 -16.26
N THR A 467 6.02 41.61 -16.44
CA THR A 467 6.43 42.13 -17.76
C THR A 467 7.92 41.88 -17.99
N ASN A 468 8.35 41.82 -19.26
CA ASN A 468 9.76 41.77 -19.69
C ASN A 468 10.58 40.54 -19.22
N CYS A 469 9.95 39.36 -19.12
CA CYS A 469 10.59 38.19 -18.52
C CYS A 469 11.43 37.30 -19.45
N LYS A 470 12.75 37.26 -19.20
CA LYS A 470 13.68 36.36 -19.91
C LYS A 470 13.75 34.94 -19.32
N GLU A 471 13.63 34.81 -17.99
CA GLU A 471 13.72 33.54 -17.26
C GLU A 471 12.89 33.61 -15.97
N ALA A 472 12.06 32.60 -15.69
CA ALA A 472 11.32 32.45 -14.43
C ALA A 472 11.55 31.06 -13.83
N VAL A 473 11.85 31.02 -12.52
CA VAL A 473 12.12 29.78 -11.77
C VAL A 473 11.10 29.64 -10.64
N TYR A 474 10.32 28.55 -10.69
CA TYR A 474 9.35 28.22 -9.66
C TYR A 474 9.85 27.07 -8.79
N THR A 475 9.84 27.27 -7.47
CA THR A 475 9.97 26.20 -6.46
C THR A 475 8.65 26.13 -5.71
N GLY A 476 8.11 24.95 -5.43
CA GLY A 476 6.73 24.71 -4.93
C GLY A 476 6.24 25.49 -3.68
N ALA A 477 7.04 26.39 -3.10
CA ALA A 477 6.63 27.32 -2.04
C ALA A 477 7.02 28.80 -2.30
N GLN A 478 7.92 29.09 -3.24
CA GLN A 478 8.40 30.45 -3.56
C GLN A 478 8.73 30.61 -5.06
N CYS A 479 8.26 31.71 -5.64
CA CYS A 479 8.71 32.16 -6.95
C CYS A 479 9.93 33.08 -6.73
N SER A 480 11.10 32.70 -7.22
CA SER A 480 12.33 33.48 -7.10
C SER A 480 12.90 33.77 -8.50
N LEU A 481 13.03 35.04 -8.85
CA LEU A 481 13.54 35.47 -10.15
C LEU A 481 15.06 35.62 -10.11
N LYS A 482 15.78 35.07 -11.10
CA LYS A 482 17.18 35.41 -11.33
C LYS A 482 17.24 36.75 -12.08
N GLN A 483 18.04 37.67 -11.54
CA GLN A 483 18.14 39.06 -11.99
C GLN A 483 18.44 39.19 -13.49
N GLY A 484 17.57 39.93 -14.19
CA GLY A 484 17.72 40.24 -15.60
C GLY A 484 16.47 40.80 -16.27
N GLY A 485 15.78 41.77 -15.65
CA GLY A 485 14.80 42.63 -16.34
C GLY A 485 13.31 42.32 -16.24
N CYS A 486 12.84 41.47 -15.31
CA CYS A 486 11.40 41.33 -15.03
C CYS A 486 10.90 42.39 -14.03
N ASP A 487 9.83 43.10 -14.35
CA ASP A 487 9.09 43.93 -13.39
C ASP A 487 7.83 43.18 -12.92
N LYS A 488 7.65 43.04 -11.59
CA LYS A 488 6.43 42.48 -11.00
C LYS A 488 5.36 43.57 -10.96
N LEU A 489 4.28 43.40 -11.73
CA LEU A 489 3.22 44.40 -11.83
C LEU A 489 2.26 44.38 -10.64
N ALA A 490 1.81 43.20 -10.21
CA ALA A 490 0.86 43.04 -9.10
C ALA A 490 0.79 41.59 -8.62
N GLU A 491 0.42 41.41 -7.35
CA GLU A 491 -0.06 40.13 -6.78
C GLU A 491 -1.38 40.42 -6.06
N SER A 492 -2.48 39.88 -6.57
CA SER A 492 -3.81 39.95 -5.96
C SER A 492 -4.28 38.55 -5.57
N GLY A 493 -5.21 38.45 -4.62
CA GLY A 493 -5.78 37.17 -4.19
C GLY A 493 -7.24 37.28 -3.85
#